data_AF-A0A925MST1-F1
#
_entry.id   AF-A0A925MST1-F1
#
_cell.length_a   1.000
_cell.length_b   1.000
_cell.length_c   1.000
_cell.angle_alpha   90.00
_cell.angle_beta   90.00
_cell.angle_gamma   90.00
#
_symmetry.space_group_name_H-M   'P 1'
#
loop_
_entity.id
_entity.type
_entity.pdbx_description
1 polymer ?
#
loop_
_entity_poly.entity_id
_entity_poly.type
_entity_poly.pdbx_seq_one_letter_code
_entity_poly.pdbx_strand_id
1 'polypeptide(L)'
;MQIILIGQPELREVLDRTEHRQLAQRITGRFHLAPLSRAGTSAYIKHRLKVAGATTIEGEIFTRAALAEVHRISKGIPRVINVVCDRALLGAYTENRHRVDAALIRRAAGEVYGRSYWPQWFTWAGGATAAVAIGILSFSVWQLLHREPIAATPIATSAQPAAPTAIAPAAASLSPTDIQTLLTKASSDNSAAFAKLLKLWGAKFSADGGRPCDQALAQGLECVYQKGSWGQLRQLNRPAILSLSGANGQSHHVVITALDDDHAQVTAGENSGTVSLASLSRDWLGEYLILWRPQTATQRSLSIGMRGDEVRSLRQRLNSLVGSASDADAAQADADLYDATLAKRIEQFQREHRLSVDGIAGLQTQIVLDSLLNPTGAPRLLPAAPSPSEKNGEQTS
;
A
#
# COMPACT_ATOMS: atom_id res chain seq x y z
N MET A 1 -27.17 -40.73 10.74
CA MET A 1 -26.43 -39.85 9.82
C MET A 1 -26.29 -38.50 10.51
N GLN A 2 -25.06 -37.99 10.70
CA GLN A 2 -24.81 -36.66 11.25
C GLN A 2 -24.32 -35.75 10.13
N ILE A 3 -25.00 -34.63 9.90
CA ILE A 3 -24.67 -33.66 8.85
C ILE A 3 -24.17 -32.40 9.55
N ILE A 4 -22.91 -32.02 9.28
CA ILE A 4 -22.32 -30.77 9.77
C ILE A 4 -22.21 -29.82 8.59
N LEU A 5 -22.93 -28.69 8.66
CA LEU A 5 -22.88 -27.61 7.68
C LEU A 5 -21.84 -26.59 8.15
N ILE A 6 -20.78 -26.40 7.35
CA ILE A 6 -19.70 -25.43 7.61
C ILE A 6 -19.63 -24.49 6.43
N GLY A 7 -19.62 -23.18 6.70
CA GLY A 7 -19.52 -22.17 5.67
C GLY A 7 -19.13 -20.82 6.22
N GLN A 8 -18.98 -19.87 5.31
CA GLN A 8 -18.74 -18.47 5.64
C GLN A 8 -20.03 -17.84 6.23
N PRO A 9 -19.95 -16.66 6.90
CA PRO A 9 -21.11 -16.03 7.55
C PRO A 9 -22.36 -15.89 6.66
N GLU A 10 -22.18 -15.76 5.35
CA GLU A 10 -23.19 -15.66 4.30
C GLU A 10 -24.06 -16.92 4.23
N LEU A 11 -23.53 -18.08 4.62
CA LEU A 11 -24.32 -19.31 4.73
C LEU A 11 -25.47 -19.14 5.73
N ARG A 12 -25.30 -18.30 6.77
CA ARG A 12 -26.37 -17.99 7.71
C ARG A 12 -27.51 -17.25 7.03
N GLU A 13 -27.18 -16.24 6.22
CA GLU A 13 -28.18 -15.47 5.48
C GLU A 13 -28.93 -16.34 4.47
N VAL A 14 -28.23 -17.26 3.79
CA VAL A 14 -28.86 -18.23 2.88
C VAL A 14 -29.79 -19.16 3.64
N LEU A 15 -29.37 -19.71 4.78
CA LEU A 15 -30.19 -20.62 5.59
C LEU A 15 -31.39 -19.93 6.26
N ASP A 16 -31.34 -18.62 6.48
CA ASP A 16 -32.45 -17.83 7.03
C ASP A 16 -33.48 -17.41 5.97
N ARG A 17 -33.24 -17.68 4.67
CA ARG A 17 -34.21 -17.41 3.60
C ARG A 17 -35.43 -18.32 3.70
N THR A 18 -36.56 -17.76 3.30
CA THR A 18 -37.88 -18.39 3.34
C THR A 18 -37.93 -19.72 2.59
N GLU A 19 -37.18 -19.82 1.49
CA GLU A 19 -37.06 -20.99 0.59
C GLU A 19 -36.32 -22.18 1.23
N HIS A 20 -35.51 -21.94 2.28
CA HIS A 20 -34.68 -22.96 2.93
C HIS A 20 -35.16 -23.32 4.34
N ARG A 21 -36.35 -22.86 4.74
CA ARG A 21 -36.95 -23.11 6.07
C ARG A 21 -36.96 -24.58 6.46
N GLN A 22 -37.25 -25.49 5.52
CA GLN A 22 -37.30 -26.93 5.79
C GLN A 22 -35.95 -27.51 6.21
N LEU A 23 -34.85 -27.00 5.63
CA LEU A 23 -33.49 -27.41 5.99
C LEU A 23 -33.06 -26.75 7.31
N ALA A 24 -33.33 -25.46 7.47
CA ALA A 24 -32.99 -24.71 8.68
C ALA A 24 -33.70 -25.24 9.95
N GLN A 25 -34.92 -25.76 9.82
CA GLN A 25 -35.68 -26.39 10.91
C GLN A 25 -35.04 -27.69 11.43
N ARG A 26 -34.19 -28.35 10.63
CA ARG A 26 -33.50 -29.59 11.02
C ARG A 26 -32.13 -29.33 11.65
N ILE A 27 -31.73 -28.07 11.82
CA ILE A 27 -30.45 -27.69 12.44
C ILE A 27 -30.64 -27.57 13.95
N THR A 28 -30.22 -28.59 14.69
CA THR A 28 -30.36 -28.66 16.16
C THR A 28 -29.37 -27.77 16.91
N GLY A 29 -28.26 -27.38 16.28
CA GLY A 29 -27.22 -26.56 16.91
C GLY A 29 -26.59 -25.59 15.92
N ARG A 30 -26.52 -24.31 16.31
CA ARG A 30 -25.81 -23.27 15.58
C ARG A 30 -24.68 -22.77 16.46
N PHE A 31 -23.45 -22.82 15.94
CA PHE A 31 -22.29 -22.31 16.65
C PHE A 31 -21.51 -21.38 15.74
N HIS A 32 -21.22 -20.18 16.24
CA HIS A 32 -20.39 -19.21 15.53
C HIS A 32 -19.01 -19.18 16.19
N LEU A 33 -17.98 -19.48 15.40
CA LEU A 33 -16.60 -19.43 15.86
C LEU A 33 -16.12 -17.97 15.89
N ALA A 34 -16.21 -17.36 17.07
CA ALA A 34 -15.61 -16.05 17.31
C ALA A 34 -14.07 -16.14 17.34
N PRO A 35 -13.36 -15.02 17.07
CA PRO A 35 -11.92 -14.96 17.29
C PRO A 35 -11.54 -15.34 18.73
N LEU A 36 -10.39 -15.99 18.88
CA LEU A 36 -9.91 -16.47 20.17
C LEU A 36 -9.60 -15.30 21.12
N SER A 37 -9.96 -15.47 22.40
CA SER A 37 -9.51 -14.56 23.46
C SER A 37 -7.98 -14.63 23.63
N ARG A 38 -7.39 -13.72 24.42
CA ARG A 38 -5.94 -13.76 24.71
C ARG A 38 -5.51 -15.08 25.35
N ALA A 39 -6.32 -15.59 26.27
CA ALA A 39 -6.14 -16.90 26.89
C ALA A 39 -6.32 -18.02 25.85
N GLY A 40 -7.37 -17.94 25.02
CA GLY A 40 -7.65 -18.91 23.96
C GLY A 40 -6.55 -18.98 22.90
N THR A 41 -5.97 -17.85 22.52
CA THR A 41 -4.83 -17.75 21.59
C THR A 41 -3.60 -18.43 22.16
N SER A 42 -3.31 -18.19 23.45
CA SER A 42 -2.18 -18.83 24.12
C SER A 42 -2.38 -20.35 24.21
N ALA A 43 -3.59 -20.80 24.56
CA ALA A 43 -3.94 -22.22 24.60
C ALA A 43 -3.88 -22.88 23.22
N TYR A 44 -4.35 -22.18 22.18
CA TYR A 44 -4.31 -22.66 20.80
C TYR A 44 -2.87 -22.85 20.30
N ILE A 45 -1.98 -21.88 20.51
CA ILE A 45 -0.56 -21.99 20.14
C ILE A 45 0.10 -23.17 20.86
N LYS A 46 -0.15 -23.33 22.17
CA LYS A 46 0.35 -24.46 22.96
C LYS A 46 -0.13 -25.80 22.41
N HIS A 47 -1.42 -25.90 22.11
CA HIS A 47 -2.00 -27.11 21.53
C HIS A 47 -1.33 -27.46 20.20
N ARG A 48 -1.15 -26.46 19.30
CA ARG A 48 -0.49 -26.65 18.00
C ARG A 48 0.97 -27.10 18.14
N LEU A 49 1.72 -26.53 19.07
CA LEU A 49 3.09 -26.95 19.36
C LEU A 49 3.15 -28.39 19.89
N LYS A 50 2.23 -28.75 20.79
CA LYS A 50 2.12 -30.13 21.30
C LYS A 50 1.82 -31.12 20.18
N VAL A 51 0.91 -30.78 19.25
CA VAL A 51 0.60 -31.59 18.07
C VAL A 51 1.82 -31.72 17.14
N ALA A 52 2.65 -30.68 17.03
CA ALA A 52 3.89 -30.70 16.26
C ALA A 52 5.05 -31.46 16.95
N GLY A 53 4.80 -32.08 18.10
CA GLY A 53 5.80 -32.89 18.81
C GLY A 53 6.70 -32.11 19.76
N ALA A 54 6.39 -30.84 20.06
CA ALA A 54 7.11 -30.11 21.11
C ALA A 54 6.82 -30.75 22.47
N THR A 55 7.85 -31.31 23.10
CA THR A 55 7.80 -31.97 24.41
C THR A 55 8.06 -31.02 25.58
N THR A 56 8.50 -29.80 25.29
CA THR A 56 8.96 -28.83 26.29
C THR A 56 7.85 -28.00 26.91
N ILE A 57 8.10 -27.57 28.16
CA ILE A 57 7.16 -26.91 29.05
C ILE A 57 6.90 -25.46 28.58
N GLU A 58 5.70 -24.95 28.91
CA GLU A 58 5.27 -23.60 28.57
C GLU A 58 6.33 -22.52 28.85
N GLY A 59 6.61 -21.68 27.85
CA GLY A 59 7.50 -20.53 27.99
C GLY A 59 8.90 -20.72 27.41
N GLU A 60 9.28 -21.92 26.97
CA GLU A 60 10.59 -22.16 26.35
C GLU A 60 10.64 -21.70 24.88
N ILE A 61 9.60 -21.98 24.10
CA ILE A 61 9.56 -21.61 22.68
C ILE A 61 8.99 -20.20 22.47
N PHE A 62 7.89 -19.84 23.14
CA PHE A 62 7.32 -18.48 23.06
C PHE A 62 7.30 -17.82 24.44
N THR A 63 7.84 -16.60 24.53
CA THR A 63 7.73 -15.80 25.76
C THR A 63 6.29 -15.34 26.01
N ARG A 64 5.95 -15.01 27.27
CA ARG A 64 4.64 -14.41 27.61
C ARG A 64 4.35 -13.12 26.82
N ALA A 65 5.39 -12.32 26.58
CA ALA A 65 5.30 -11.11 25.76
C ALA A 65 5.02 -11.45 24.29
N ALA A 66 5.67 -12.48 23.73
CA ALA A 66 5.39 -12.96 22.38
C ALA A 66 3.93 -13.41 22.22
N LEU A 67 3.40 -14.21 23.14
CA LEU A 67 2.01 -14.66 23.09
C LEU A 67 1.01 -13.51 23.16
N ALA A 68 1.29 -12.50 23.99
CA ALA A 68 0.48 -11.28 24.07
C ALA A 68 0.51 -10.51 22.74
N GLU A 69 1.68 -10.42 22.13
CA GLU A 69 1.88 -9.72 20.86
C GLU A 69 1.22 -10.44 19.68
N VAL A 70 1.29 -11.78 19.65
CA VAL A 70 0.56 -12.59 18.66
C VAL A 70 -0.93 -12.35 18.76
N HIS A 71 -1.51 -12.34 19.97
CA HIS A 71 -2.94 -12.01 20.15
C HIS A 71 -3.27 -10.59 19.68
N ARG A 72 -2.42 -9.61 20.01
CA ARG A 72 -2.61 -8.20 19.63
C ARG A 72 -2.67 -8.02 18.11
N ILE A 73 -1.75 -8.69 17.39
CA ILE A 73 -1.63 -8.62 15.93
C ILE A 73 -2.74 -9.42 15.26
N SER A 74 -2.98 -10.65 15.71
CA SER A 74 -3.96 -11.55 15.09
C SER A 74 -5.41 -11.24 15.44
N LYS A 75 -5.65 -10.48 16.51
CA LYS A 75 -6.98 -10.29 17.12
C LYS A 75 -7.69 -11.61 17.46
N GLY A 76 -6.93 -12.69 17.64
CA GLY A 76 -7.46 -14.03 17.92
C GLY A 76 -7.84 -14.85 16.69
N ILE A 77 -7.53 -14.40 15.47
CA ILE A 77 -7.86 -15.12 14.23
C ILE A 77 -6.86 -16.27 14.02
N PRO A 78 -7.28 -17.56 14.04
CA PRO A 78 -6.36 -18.71 13.97
C PRO A 78 -5.45 -18.73 12.73
N ARG A 79 -5.98 -18.35 11.57
CA ARG A 79 -5.20 -18.25 10.33
C ARG A 79 -4.03 -17.28 10.48
N VAL A 80 -4.28 -16.11 11.06
CA VAL A 80 -3.26 -15.07 11.26
C VAL A 80 -2.26 -15.51 12.33
N ILE A 81 -2.74 -16.16 13.41
CA ILE A 81 -1.87 -16.73 14.46
C ILE A 81 -0.86 -17.69 13.83
N ASN A 82 -1.33 -18.65 13.02
CA ASN A 82 -0.46 -19.66 12.40
C ASN A 82 0.62 -19.01 11.54
N VAL A 83 0.23 -18.14 10.60
CA VAL A 83 1.18 -17.55 9.65
C VAL A 83 2.27 -16.74 10.37
N VAL A 84 1.91 -15.97 11.40
CA VAL A 84 2.88 -15.18 12.18
C VAL A 84 3.79 -16.08 13.02
N CYS A 85 3.24 -17.11 13.66
CA CYS A 85 4.01 -18.05 14.47
C CYS A 85 4.98 -18.88 13.61
N ASP A 86 4.55 -19.37 12.45
CA ASP A 86 5.38 -20.16 11.54
C ASP A 86 6.57 -19.32 11.03
N ARG A 87 6.31 -18.07 10.63
CA ARG A 87 7.38 -17.16 10.19
C ARG A 87 8.33 -16.81 11.34
N ALA A 88 7.82 -16.59 12.55
CA ALA A 88 8.64 -16.30 13.72
C ALA A 88 9.50 -17.49 14.15
N LEU A 89 8.98 -18.72 14.06
CA LEU A 89 9.74 -19.93 14.34
C LEU A 89 10.82 -20.17 13.30
N LEU A 90 10.53 -19.94 12.02
CA LEU A 90 11.53 -19.99 10.96
C LEU A 90 12.64 -18.95 11.18
N GLY A 91 12.26 -17.70 11.52
CA GLY A 91 13.22 -16.65 11.84
C GLY A 91 14.09 -17.00 13.05
N ALA A 92 13.49 -17.57 14.10
CA ALA A 92 14.22 -18.03 15.28
C ALA A 92 15.23 -19.13 14.91
N TYR A 93 14.82 -20.09 14.07
CA TYR A 93 15.69 -21.15 13.59
C TYR A 93 16.87 -20.61 12.77
N THR A 94 16.63 -19.66 11.85
CA THR A 94 17.70 -19.04 11.06
C THR A 94 18.68 -18.22 11.89
N GLU A 95 18.23 -17.63 13.00
CA GLU A 95 19.07 -16.88 13.95
C GLU A 95 19.67 -17.79 15.04
N ASN A 96 19.49 -19.11 14.96
CA ASN A 96 19.89 -20.10 15.97
C ASN A 96 19.38 -19.76 17.40
N ARG A 97 18.15 -19.25 17.48
CA ARG A 97 17.45 -18.85 18.70
C ARG A 97 16.43 -19.93 19.07
N HIS A 98 16.51 -20.43 20.29
CA HIS A 98 15.53 -21.42 20.79
C HIS A 98 14.23 -20.81 21.33
N ARG A 99 14.14 -19.47 21.39
CA ARG A 99 13.04 -18.74 22.03
C ARG A 99 12.60 -17.53 21.22
N VAL A 100 11.30 -17.50 20.92
CA VAL A 100 10.59 -16.42 20.22
C VAL A 100 10.10 -15.38 21.21
N ASP A 101 10.59 -14.15 21.06
CA ASP A 101 10.20 -12.98 21.85
C ASP A 101 9.21 -12.08 21.08
N ALA A 102 8.70 -11.05 21.75
CA ALA A 102 7.76 -10.11 21.14
C ALA A 102 8.39 -9.31 19.97
N ALA A 103 9.71 -9.10 19.97
CA ALA A 103 10.37 -8.39 18.88
C ALA A 103 10.41 -9.25 17.61
N LEU A 104 10.72 -10.54 17.75
CA LEU A 104 10.70 -11.48 16.64
C LEU A 104 9.29 -11.68 16.09
N ILE A 105 8.26 -11.70 16.94
CA ILE A 105 6.85 -11.67 16.49
C ILE A 105 6.54 -10.43 15.66
N ARG A 106 6.94 -9.23 16.12
CA ARG A 106 6.71 -7.98 15.37
C ARG A 106 7.44 -7.96 14.04
N ARG A 107 8.68 -8.47 14.01
CA ARG A 107 9.47 -8.62 12.78
C ARG A 107 8.81 -9.60 11.82
N ALA A 108 8.47 -10.81 12.28
CA ALA A 108 7.79 -11.82 11.48
C ALA A 108 6.44 -11.36 10.95
N ALA A 109 5.64 -10.66 11.77
CA ALA A 109 4.40 -10.06 11.31
C ALA A 109 4.64 -8.93 10.29
N GLY A 110 5.71 -8.15 10.45
CA GLY A 110 6.09 -7.12 9.49
C GLY A 110 6.55 -7.68 8.15
N GLU A 111 7.23 -8.83 8.15
CA GLU A 111 7.59 -9.55 6.93
C GLU A 111 6.38 -10.15 6.21
N VAL A 112 5.41 -10.68 6.95
CA VAL A 112 4.19 -11.29 6.37
C VAL A 112 3.24 -10.21 5.83
N TYR A 113 3.05 -9.11 6.57
CA TYR A 113 2.01 -8.12 6.28
C TYR A 113 2.55 -6.79 5.76
N GLY A 114 3.87 -6.65 5.57
CA GLY A 114 4.50 -5.43 5.05
C GLY A 114 4.30 -4.19 5.93
N ARG A 115 4.03 -4.36 7.24
CA ARG A 115 3.75 -3.28 8.20
C ARG A 115 4.71 -3.33 9.38
N SER A 116 5.27 -2.19 9.75
CA SER A 116 6.12 -2.13 10.95
C SER A 116 5.25 -2.13 12.22
N TYR A 117 5.43 -3.14 13.07
CA TYR A 117 4.75 -3.23 14.36
C TYR A 117 5.66 -2.64 15.44
N TRP A 118 5.19 -1.58 16.12
CA TRP A 118 5.93 -0.89 17.18
C TRP A 118 5.47 -1.35 18.56
N PRO A 119 6.35 -1.31 19.58
CA PRO A 119 5.97 -1.63 20.96
C PRO A 119 5.04 -0.56 21.54
N GLN A 120 4.06 -0.97 22.36
CA GLN A 120 2.98 -0.10 22.83
C GLN A 120 3.44 1.11 23.67
N TRP A 121 4.59 1.02 24.37
CA TRP A 121 5.12 2.11 25.21
C TRP A 121 5.52 3.37 24.41
N PHE A 122 5.78 3.23 23.11
CA PHE A 122 6.16 4.35 22.24
C PHE A 122 4.99 5.34 22.01
N THR A 123 3.73 4.89 22.17
CA THR A 123 2.55 5.77 22.06
C THR A 123 2.37 6.72 23.24
N TRP A 124 2.99 6.43 24.40
CA TRP A 124 2.92 7.27 25.60
C TRP A 124 4.16 8.19 25.73
N ALA A 125 5.31 7.75 25.20
CA ALA A 125 6.53 8.57 25.16
C ALA A 125 6.41 9.79 24.23
N GLY A 126 5.60 9.71 23.16
CA GLY A 126 5.34 10.84 22.25
C GLY A 126 4.54 11.99 22.84
N GLY A 127 3.78 11.76 23.93
CA GLY A 127 3.04 12.82 24.64
C GLY A 127 3.94 13.69 25.53
N ALA A 128 5.00 13.11 26.10
CA ALA A 128 5.90 13.82 27.01
C ALA A 128 6.90 14.74 26.27
N THR A 129 7.31 14.39 25.05
CA THR A 129 8.24 15.19 24.25
C THR A 129 7.59 16.41 23.59
N ALA A 130 6.29 16.37 23.30
CA ALA A 130 5.56 17.50 22.72
C ALA A 130 5.51 18.73 23.65
N ALA A 131 5.41 18.54 24.96
CA ALA A 131 5.38 19.64 25.93
C ALA A 131 6.73 20.38 26.05
N VAL A 132 7.84 19.65 25.96
CA VAL A 132 9.19 20.23 26.02
C VAL A 132 9.52 20.99 24.72
N ALA A 133 9.11 20.47 23.57
CA ALA A 133 9.33 21.12 22.27
C ALA A 133 8.57 22.46 22.15
N ILE A 134 7.35 22.56 22.68
CA ILE A 134 6.56 23.81 22.70
C ILE A 134 7.25 24.88 23.57
N GLY A 135 7.81 24.49 24.72
CA GLY A 135 8.57 25.40 25.58
C GLY A 135 9.83 25.95 24.90
N ILE A 136 10.58 25.10 24.18
CA ILE A 136 11.80 25.51 23.46
C ILE A 136 11.46 26.43 22.27
N LEU A 137 10.40 26.13 21.51
CA LEU A 137 9.94 26.96 20.39
C LEU A 137 9.51 28.37 20.83
N SER A 138 8.84 28.51 21.98
CA SER A 138 8.46 29.83 22.51
C SER A 138 9.66 30.70 22.89
N PHE A 139 10.75 30.10 23.40
CA PHE A 139 11.96 30.81 23.78
C PHE A 139 12.80 31.22 22.56
N SER A 140 12.88 30.37 21.53
CA SER A 140 13.59 30.67 20.29
C SER A 140 12.94 31.78 19.46
N VAL A 141 11.60 31.85 19.42
CA VAL A 141 10.87 32.93 18.74
C VAL A 141 11.06 34.27 19.45
N TRP A 142 11.08 34.30 20.79
CA TRP A 142 11.40 35.50 21.56
C TRP A 142 12.82 36.01 21.28
N GLN A 143 13.79 35.10 21.15
CA GLN A 143 15.18 35.46 20.88
C GLN A 143 15.41 36.01 19.46
N LEU A 144 14.58 35.61 18.49
CA LEU A 144 14.67 36.07 17.10
C LEU A 144 14.03 37.45 16.89
N LEU A 145 13.03 37.81 17.70
CA LEU A 145 12.35 39.12 17.66
C LEU A 145 13.17 40.28 18.25
N HIS A 146 14.28 39.98 18.94
CA HIS A 146 15.14 40.98 19.59
C HIS A 146 16.54 41.10 18.97
N ARG A 147 16.75 40.60 17.75
CA ARG A 147 17.98 40.87 16.99
C ARG A 147 17.78 42.07 16.07
N GLU A 148 18.60 43.11 16.29
CA GLU A 148 18.68 44.25 15.38
C GLU A 148 19.10 43.81 13.96
N PRO A 149 18.55 44.43 12.91
CA PRO A 149 18.82 44.06 11.53
C PRO A 149 20.21 44.55 11.09
N ILE A 150 21.08 43.61 10.70
CA ILE A 150 22.33 43.94 10.00
C ILE A 150 21.99 44.27 8.54
N ALA A 151 22.51 45.40 8.07
CA ALA A 151 22.38 45.90 6.72
C ALA A 151 22.88 44.88 5.67
N ALA A 152 22.06 44.64 4.65
CA ALA A 152 22.39 43.79 3.52
C ALA A 152 23.23 44.56 2.48
N THR A 153 24.41 44.05 2.15
CA THR A 153 25.17 44.42 0.95
C THR A 153 24.69 43.58 -0.25
N PRO A 154 24.44 44.17 -1.42
CA PRO A 154 24.12 43.41 -2.62
C PRO A 154 25.40 42.85 -3.25
N ILE A 155 25.43 41.55 -3.53
CA ILE A 155 26.45 40.95 -4.40
C ILE A 155 25.83 40.73 -5.77
N ALA A 156 26.57 41.22 -6.76
CA ALA A 156 26.23 41.31 -8.17
C ALA A 156 25.93 39.94 -8.80
N THR A 157 24.90 39.96 -9.65
CA THR A 157 24.64 38.99 -10.70
C THR A 157 25.82 38.93 -11.67
N SER A 158 26.56 37.84 -11.69
CA SER A 158 27.36 37.42 -12.84
C SER A 158 26.54 36.45 -13.69
N ALA A 159 25.97 36.98 -14.77
CA ALA A 159 25.42 36.19 -15.86
C ALA A 159 26.58 35.56 -16.64
N GLN A 160 26.62 34.22 -16.71
CA GLN A 160 27.55 33.49 -17.56
C GLN A 160 26.79 32.94 -18.78
N PRO A 161 27.27 33.15 -20.04
CA PRO A 161 26.50 32.83 -21.24
C PRO A 161 26.33 31.33 -21.47
N ALA A 162 25.11 30.94 -21.83
CA ALA A 162 24.77 29.63 -22.36
C ALA A 162 25.43 29.41 -23.73
N ALA A 163 26.18 28.32 -23.87
CA ALA A 163 26.59 27.78 -25.16
C ALA A 163 25.47 26.87 -25.70
N PRO A 164 25.07 27.00 -26.97
CA PRO A 164 24.03 26.16 -27.57
C PRO A 164 24.64 24.88 -28.10
N THR A 165 24.11 23.73 -27.71
CA THR A 165 24.43 22.45 -28.37
C THR A 165 23.15 21.81 -28.89
N ALA A 166 22.99 21.97 -30.20
CA ALA A 166 22.39 21.07 -31.18
C ALA A 166 21.20 20.20 -30.77
N ILE A 167 20.04 20.57 -31.29
CA ILE A 167 18.93 19.66 -31.54
C ILE A 167 19.28 18.88 -32.82
N ALA A 168 19.39 17.55 -32.71
CA ALA A 168 19.30 16.65 -33.85
C ALA A 168 18.37 15.48 -33.50
N PRO A 169 17.42 15.12 -34.38
CA PRO A 169 16.39 14.14 -34.10
C PRO A 169 16.93 12.73 -34.33
N ALA A 170 16.76 11.84 -33.37
CA ALA A 170 17.00 10.42 -33.55
C ALA A 170 15.73 9.66 -33.17
N ALA A 171 14.77 9.67 -34.08
CA ALA A 171 13.88 8.54 -34.24
C ALA A 171 14.74 7.37 -34.74
N ALA A 172 15.17 6.51 -33.82
CA ALA A 172 15.88 5.27 -34.14
C ALA A 172 15.13 4.11 -33.48
N SER A 173 14.57 3.28 -34.36
CA SER A 173 13.96 1.98 -34.11
C SER A 173 14.61 1.19 -32.97
N LEU A 174 13.84 0.92 -31.93
CA LEU A 174 14.28 0.21 -30.74
C LEU A 174 14.25 -1.30 -30.97
N SER A 175 15.42 -1.90 -31.12
CA SER A 175 15.61 -3.29 -30.71
C SER A 175 15.45 -3.38 -29.19
N PRO A 176 14.74 -4.38 -28.64
CA PRO A 176 14.50 -4.46 -27.21
C PRO A 176 15.84 -4.54 -26.46
N THR A 177 16.10 -3.51 -25.64
CA THR A 177 17.32 -3.44 -24.83
C THR A 177 17.17 -4.42 -23.67
N ASP A 178 18.13 -5.33 -23.51
CA ASP A 178 18.12 -6.27 -22.40
C ASP A 178 18.33 -5.53 -21.07
N ILE A 179 17.44 -5.78 -20.10
CA ILE A 179 17.44 -5.10 -18.78
C ILE A 179 18.81 -5.15 -18.11
N GLN A 180 19.56 -6.23 -18.32
CA GLN A 180 20.89 -6.42 -17.75
C GLN A 180 21.90 -5.35 -18.25
N THR A 181 21.78 -4.88 -19.49
CA THR A 181 22.62 -3.78 -20.01
C THR A 181 22.28 -2.42 -19.39
N LEU A 182 21.04 -2.22 -18.93
CA LEU A 182 20.64 -1.04 -18.17
C LEU A 182 21.10 -1.13 -16.70
N LEU A 183 20.99 -2.31 -16.10
CA LEU A 183 21.34 -2.56 -14.70
C LEU A 183 22.85 -2.52 -14.44
N THR A 184 23.66 -3.03 -15.36
CA THR A 184 25.13 -3.01 -15.27
C THR A 184 25.74 -1.61 -15.23
N LYS A 185 25.01 -0.59 -15.71
CA LYS A 185 25.41 0.82 -15.66
C LYS A 185 24.73 1.60 -14.52
N ALA A 186 23.79 0.99 -13.80
CA ALA A 186 23.02 1.64 -12.76
C ALA A 186 23.58 1.28 -11.37
N SER A 187 23.76 2.28 -10.51
CA SER A 187 24.10 2.02 -9.11
C SER A 187 22.93 1.33 -8.41
N SER A 188 23.22 0.49 -7.41
CA SER A 188 22.22 -0.10 -6.52
C SER A 188 21.60 0.91 -5.55
N ASP A 189 21.80 2.21 -5.77
CA ASP A 189 21.33 3.27 -4.89
C ASP A 189 19.86 3.59 -5.15
N ASN A 190 19.04 3.35 -4.14
CA ASN A 190 17.60 3.58 -4.16
C ASN A 190 17.28 5.07 -4.38
N SER A 191 18.20 5.97 -4.01
CA SER A 191 18.01 7.42 -4.03
C SER A 191 17.70 7.95 -5.43
N ALA A 192 18.35 7.41 -6.47
CA ALA A 192 18.09 7.84 -7.86
C ALA A 192 16.68 7.44 -8.34
N ALA A 193 16.22 6.24 -7.97
CA ALA A 193 14.88 5.77 -8.31
C ALA A 193 13.80 6.59 -7.61
N PHE A 194 14.00 6.92 -6.33
CA PHE A 194 13.11 7.82 -5.60
C PHE A 194 13.13 9.25 -6.17
N ALA A 195 14.30 9.80 -6.47
CA ALA A 195 14.42 11.12 -7.09
C ALA A 195 13.59 11.23 -8.37
N LYS A 196 13.71 10.23 -9.24
CA LYS A 196 12.94 10.16 -10.49
C LYS A 196 11.45 10.01 -10.24
N LEU A 197 11.03 9.11 -9.34
CA LEU A 197 9.62 8.90 -9.05
C LEU A 197 8.98 10.15 -8.43
N LEU A 198 9.62 10.79 -7.44
CA LEU A 198 9.11 12.04 -6.85
C LEU A 198 9.04 13.17 -7.88
N LYS A 199 10.01 13.27 -8.79
CA LYS A 199 10.00 14.25 -9.89
C LYS A 199 8.78 14.10 -10.80
N LEU A 200 8.33 12.87 -11.09
CA LEU A 200 7.10 12.63 -11.87
C LEU A 200 5.84 13.15 -11.17
N TRP A 201 5.86 13.22 -9.84
CA TRP A 201 4.79 13.78 -9.02
C TRP A 201 4.93 15.28 -8.78
N GLY A 202 5.92 15.93 -9.40
CA GLY A 202 6.24 17.34 -9.18
C GLY A 202 6.82 17.65 -7.80
N ALA A 203 7.25 16.62 -7.05
CA ALA A 203 7.81 16.76 -5.72
C ALA A 203 9.33 16.98 -5.77
N LYS A 204 9.85 17.68 -4.75
CA LYS A 204 11.27 17.92 -4.53
C LYS A 204 11.88 16.74 -3.80
N PHE A 205 13.11 16.37 -4.15
CA PHE A 205 13.86 15.31 -3.49
C PHE A 205 15.30 15.79 -3.25
N SER A 206 15.82 15.54 -2.06
CA SER A 206 17.22 15.75 -1.72
C SER A 206 17.81 14.45 -1.19
N ALA A 207 18.95 14.01 -1.75
CA ALA A 207 19.63 12.81 -1.29
C ALA A 207 20.09 12.92 0.18
N ASP A 208 20.42 14.13 0.64
CA ASP A 208 20.86 14.41 2.01
C ASP A 208 19.70 14.72 2.97
N GLY A 209 18.47 14.81 2.45
CA GLY A 209 17.28 15.26 3.18
C GLY A 209 16.61 14.22 4.07
N GLY A 210 17.28 13.10 4.38
CA GLY A 210 16.71 11.98 5.14
C GLY A 210 15.97 10.95 4.26
N ARG A 211 15.10 10.14 4.87
CA ARG A 211 14.48 8.99 4.16
C ARG A 211 13.52 9.45 3.04
N PRO A 212 13.57 8.86 1.83
CA PRO A 212 12.74 9.31 0.71
C PRO A 212 11.24 9.37 0.99
N CYS A 213 10.70 8.40 1.72
CA CYS A 213 9.28 8.37 2.05
C CYS A 213 8.85 9.42 3.09
N ASP A 214 9.77 9.83 3.98
CA ASP A 214 9.49 10.94 4.91
C ASP A 214 9.43 12.27 4.14
N GLN A 215 10.33 12.45 3.15
CA GLN A 215 10.32 13.62 2.27
C GLN A 215 9.09 13.66 1.36
N ALA A 216 8.61 12.50 0.88
CA ALA A 216 7.37 12.39 0.14
C ALA A 216 6.17 12.79 1.03
N LEU A 217 6.12 12.26 2.27
CA LEU A 217 5.04 12.54 3.22
C LEU A 217 4.94 14.03 3.57
N ALA A 218 6.08 14.71 3.74
CA ALA A 218 6.15 16.15 3.96
C ALA A 218 5.53 16.98 2.81
N GLN A 219 5.38 16.38 1.62
CA GLN A 219 4.79 16.98 0.43
C GLN A 219 3.40 16.40 0.10
N GLY A 220 2.78 15.70 1.06
CA GLY A 220 1.46 15.10 0.92
C GLY A 220 1.43 13.87 0.00
N LEU A 221 2.58 13.23 -0.24
CA LEU A 221 2.68 11.97 -0.98
C LEU A 221 2.99 10.82 -0.03
N GLU A 222 2.33 9.70 -0.21
CA GLU A 222 2.55 8.52 0.60
C GLU A 222 3.21 7.42 -0.23
N CYS A 223 4.24 6.81 0.36
CA CYS A 223 4.83 5.59 -0.16
C CYS A 223 3.93 4.40 0.15
N VAL A 224 3.51 3.69 -0.90
CA VAL A 224 2.71 2.48 -0.81
C VAL A 224 3.52 1.31 -1.33
N TYR A 225 4.02 0.49 -0.40
CA TYR A 225 4.70 -0.77 -0.70
C TYR A 225 3.68 -1.87 -0.91
N GLN A 226 3.80 -2.61 -2.01
CA GLN A 226 2.89 -3.68 -2.38
C GLN A 226 3.65 -4.85 -3.03
N LYS A 227 2.98 -6.01 -3.02
CA LYS A 227 3.39 -7.17 -3.80
C LYS A 227 2.24 -7.59 -4.70
N GLY A 228 2.52 -7.85 -5.98
CA GLY A 228 1.48 -8.11 -6.97
C GLY A 228 2.02 -8.48 -8.35
N SER A 229 1.11 -8.65 -9.30
CA SER A 229 1.42 -8.96 -10.70
C SER A 229 1.43 -7.71 -11.58
N TRP A 230 1.88 -7.85 -12.83
CA TRP A 230 1.75 -6.78 -13.85
C TRP A 230 0.31 -6.31 -14.03
N GLY A 231 -0.66 -7.22 -13.99
CA GLY A 231 -2.08 -6.88 -14.08
C GLY A 231 -2.54 -5.97 -12.95
N GLN A 232 -2.07 -6.24 -11.72
CA GLN A 232 -2.37 -5.40 -10.56
C GLN A 232 -1.69 -4.02 -10.67
N LEU A 233 -0.46 -3.97 -11.18
CA LEU A 233 0.23 -2.70 -11.41
C LEU A 233 -0.47 -1.85 -12.49
N ARG A 234 -0.91 -2.47 -13.60
CA ARG A 234 -1.72 -1.81 -14.64
C ARG A 234 -3.04 -1.27 -14.08
N GLN A 235 -3.69 -2.04 -13.22
CA GLN A 235 -4.94 -1.66 -12.57
C GLN A 235 -4.78 -0.43 -11.66
N LEU A 236 -3.67 -0.33 -10.92
CA LEU A 236 -3.35 0.86 -10.14
C LEU A 236 -3.03 2.07 -11.03
N ASN A 237 -2.51 1.82 -12.25
CA ASN A 237 -2.20 2.84 -13.25
C ASN A 237 -1.33 3.98 -12.68
N ARG A 238 -0.25 3.63 -11.98
CA ARG A 238 0.71 4.56 -11.38
C ARG A 238 2.14 4.16 -11.68
N PRO A 239 3.04 5.12 -11.97
CA PRO A 239 4.47 4.86 -12.01
C PRO A 239 4.94 4.23 -10.70
N ALA A 240 5.86 3.29 -10.82
CA ALA A 240 6.33 2.50 -9.69
C ALA A 240 7.84 2.32 -9.70
N ILE A 241 8.41 2.12 -8.52
CA ILE A 241 9.74 1.53 -8.37
C ILE A 241 9.56 0.02 -8.25
N LEU A 242 10.19 -0.73 -9.15
CA LEU A 242 10.25 -2.18 -9.09
C LEU A 242 11.54 -2.61 -8.37
N SER A 243 11.44 -3.62 -7.52
CA SER A 243 12.60 -4.27 -6.91
C SER A 243 12.96 -5.52 -7.72
N LEU A 244 14.09 -5.48 -8.41
CA LEU A 244 14.62 -6.58 -9.22
C LEU A 244 15.69 -7.34 -8.44
N SER A 245 15.67 -8.66 -8.52
CA SER A 245 16.68 -9.54 -7.94
C SER A 245 17.79 -9.81 -8.96
N GLY A 246 19.01 -9.35 -8.67
CA GLY A 246 20.20 -9.61 -9.49
C GLY A 246 20.82 -10.98 -9.21
N ALA A 247 21.68 -11.44 -10.13
CA ALA A 247 22.31 -12.77 -10.11
C ALA A 247 23.13 -13.09 -8.84
N ASN A 248 23.60 -12.06 -8.13
CA ASN A 248 24.42 -12.20 -6.91
C ASN A 248 23.61 -11.96 -5.61
N GLY A 249 22.27 -11.94 -5.69
CA GLY A 249 21.39 -11.59 -4.57
C GLY A 249 21.29 -10.07 -4.30
N GLN A 250 21.94 -9.24 -5.12
CA GLN A 250 21.82 -7.78 -5.05
C GLN A 250 20.46 -7.33 -5.56
N SER A 251 19.79 -6.44 -4.82
CA SER A 251 18.52 -5.85 -5.25
C SER A 251 18.77 -4.57 -6.04
N HIS A 252 18.19 -4.47 -7.23
CA HIS A 252 18.22 -3.26 -8.05
C HIS A 252 16.85 -2.61 -8.09
N HIS A 253 16.82 -1.28 -8.01
CA HIS A 253 15.59 -0.52 -8.08
C HIS A 253 15.50 0.23 -9.40
N VAL A 254 14.40 0.00 -10.13
CA VAL A 254 14.15 0.65 -11.41
C VAL A 254 12.78 1.31 -11.41
N VAL A 255 12.66 2.47 -12.06
CA VAL A 255 11.40 3.19 -12.17
C VAL A 255 10.71 2.81 -13.47
N ILE A 256 9.49 2.29 -13.40
CA ILE A 256 8.63 2.14 -14.57
C ILE A 256 7.74 3.37 -14.71
N THR A 257 7.78 3.98 -15.90
CA THR A 257 7.09 5.25 -16.19
C THR A 257 5.98 5.09 -17.22
N ALA A 258 6.12 4.13 -18.13
CA ALA A 258 5.05 3.70 -19.03
C ALA A 258 5.03 2.18 -19.12
N LEU A 259 3.83 1.62 -19.32
CA LEU A 259 3.60 0.20 -19.49
C LEU A 259 2.56 0.00 -20.58
N ASP A 260 2.91 -0.75 -21.61
CA ASP A 260 1.96 -1.29 -22.59
C ASP A 260 1.75 -2.79 -22.35
N ASP A 261 1.27 -3.52 -23.35
CA ASP A 261 0.97 -4.95 -23.23
C ASP A 261 2.23 -5.83 -23.13
N ASP A 262 3.31 -5.47 -23.82
CA ASP A 262 4.52 -6.30 -24.00
C ASP A 262 5.82 -5.61 -23.60
N HIS A 263 5.81 -4.28 -23.49
CA HIS A 263 6.95 -3.43 -23.19
C HIS A 263 6.67 -2.44 -22.05
N ALA A 264 7.76 -2.06 -21.39
CA ALA A 264 7.80 -1.10 -20.30
C ALA A 264 8.89 -0.06 -20.57
N GLN A 265 8.59 1.21 -20.31
CA GLN A 265 9.59 2.27 -20.26
C GLN A 265 10.19 2.31 -18.86
N VAL A 266 11.44 1.89 -18.76
CA VAL A 266 12.16 1.74 -17.49
C VAL A 266 13.29 2.75 -17.42
N THR A 267 13.49 3.32 -16.23
CA THR A 267 14.64 4.19 -15.91
C THR A 267 15.42 3.59 -14.74
N ALA A 268 16.73 3.41 -14.93
CA ALA A 268 17.66 2.94 -13.91
C ALA A 268 18.80 3.97 -13.79
N GLY A 269 18.78 4.78 -12.73
CA GLY A 269 19.64 5.96 -12.63
C GLY A 269 19.33 6.98 -13.73
N GLU A 270 20.35 7.36 -14.50
CA GLU A 270 20.22 8.26 -15.66
C GLU A 270 19.84 7.54 -16.96
N ASN A 271 19.91 6.21 -16.99
CA ASN A 271 19.63 5.44 -18.19
C ASN A 271 18.14 5.14 -18.28
N SER A 272 17.51 5.53 -19.39
CA SER A 272 16.13 5.16 -19.72
C SER A 272 16.08 4.34 -20.99
N GLY A 273 15.21 3.33 -21.04
CA GLY A 273 15.01 2.52 -22.23
C GLY A 273 13.72 1.71 -22.18
N THR A 274 13.32 1.24 -23.35
CA THR A 274 12.19 0.32 -23.52
C THR A 274 12.67 -1.11 -23.38
N VAL A 275 12.03 -1.85 -22.47
CA VAL A 275 12.40 -3.23 -22.12
C VAL A 275 11.16 -4.10 -22.24
N SER A 276 11.30 -5.34 -22.71
CA SER A 276 10.17 -6.28 -22.74
C SER A 276 9.77 -6.74 -21.33
N LEU A 277 8.48 -6.98 -21.14
CA LEU A 277 7.93 -7.50 -19.88
C LEU A 277 8.49 -8.89 -19.57
N ALA A 278 8.69 -9.71 -20.60
CA ALA A 278 9.30 -11.03 -20.46
C ALA A 278 10.70 -10.94 -19.85
N SER A 279 11.50 -9.95 -20.25
CA SER A 279 12.84 -9.73 -19.69
C SER A 279 12.79 -9.23 -18.24
N LEU A 280 11.89 -8.28 -17.93
CA LEU A 280 11.71 -7.79 -16.56
C LEU A 280 11.18 -8.86 -15.60
N SER A 281 10.28 -9.72 -16.08
CA SER A 281 9.62 -10.74 -15.26
C SER A 281 10.58 -11.83 -14.76
N ARG A 282 11.75 -12.00 -15.39
CA ARG A 282 12.77 -12.95 -14.92
C ARG A 282 13.36 -12.55 -13.58
N ASP A 283 13.53 -11.25 -13.38
CA ASP A 283 14.22 -10.70 -12.22
C ASP A 283 13.24 -10.05 -11.21
N TRP A 284 11.97 -9.85 -11.60
CA TRP A 284 10.96 -9.21 -10.76
C TRP A 284 10.08 -10.22 -10.01
N LEU A 285 10.17 -10.22 -8.67
CA LEU A 285 9.38 -11.12 -7.80
C LEU A 285 8.03 -10.53 -7.37
N GLY A 286 7.57 -9.48 -8.05
CA GLY A 286 6.29 -8.83 -7.80
C GLY A 286 6.31 -7.71 -6.76
N GLU A 287 7.47 -7.36 -6.19
CA GLU A 287 7.59 -6.28 -5.21
C GLU A 287 7.73 -4.92 -5.91
N TYR A 288 6.88 -3.97 -5.50
CA TYR A 288 6.91 -2.63 -6.05
C TYR A 288 6.49 -1.57 -5.02
N LEU A 289 6.93 -0.34 -5.26
CA LEU A 289 6.49 0.84 -4.53
C LEU A 289 5.85 1.82 -5.50
N ILE A 290 4.68 2.32 -5.15
CA ILE A 290 4.08 3.49 -5.81
C ILE A 290 4.04 4.67 -4.85
N LEU A 291 4.01 5.87 -5.42
CA LEU A 291 3.57 7.05 -4.68
C LEU A 291 2.07 7.24 -4.93
N TRP A 292 1.39 7.77 -3.92
CA TRP A 292 -0.01 8.14 -4.01
C TRP A 292 -0.26 9.41 -3.20
N ARG A 293 -1.14 10.28 -3.68
CA ARG A 293 -1.61 11.46 -2.95
C ARG A 293 -2.99 11.15 -2.37
N PRO A 294 -3.13 10.91 -1.06
CA PRO A 294 -4.43 10.68 -0.47
C PRO A 294 -5.28 11.95 -0.57
N GLN A 295 -6.56 11.79 -0.90
CA GLN A 295 -7.53 12.91 -0.98
C GLN A 295 -8.05 13.32 0.41
N THR A 296 -7.75 12.52 1.43
CA THR A 296 -8.20 12.70 2.81
C THR A 296 -7.01 12.55 3.75
N ALA A 297 -7.03 13.27 4.87
CA ALA A 297 -5.88 13.39 5.76
C ALA A 297 -5.49 12.07 6.47
N THR A 298 -6.33 11.03 6.45
CA THR A 298 -5.99 9.73 7.04
C THR A 298 -6.17 8.57 6.06
N GLN A 299 -5.15 7.69 5.98
CA GLN A 299 -5.22 6.37 5.34
C GLN A 299 -6.07 5.40 6.17
N ARG A 300 -7.34 5.74 6.39
CA ARG A 300 -8.27 4.81 7.02
C ARG A 300 -9.00 4.06 5.92
N SER A 301 -8.84 2.73 5.97
CA SER A 301 -9.74 1.83 5.27
C SER A 301 -11.16 2.17 5.71
N LEU A 302 -12.01 2.62 4.78
CA LEU A 302 -13.39 3.01 5.12
C LEU A 302 -14.29 1.78 5.04
N SER A 303 -15.04 1.51 6.10
CA SER A 303 -15.93 0.35 6.20
C SER A 303 -17.25 0.73 6.86
N ILE A 304 -18.21 -0.20 6.84
CA ILE A 304 -19.55 -0.03 7.45
C ILE A 304 -19.45 0.50 8.88
N GLY A 305 -20.27 1.51 9.18
CA GLY A 305 -20.37 2.15 10.49
C GLY A 305 -19.44 3.35 10.69
N MET A 306 -18.48 3.59 9.80
CA MET A 306 -17.63 4.80 9.88
C MET A 306 -18.42 6.05 9.49
N ARG A 307 -18.11 7.17 10.14
CA ARG A 307 -18.70 8.48 9.86
C ARG A 307 -17.63 9.56 9.65
N GLY A 308 -17.89 10.51 8.75
CA GLY A 308 -17.10 11.73 8.59
C GLY A 308 -16.93 12.20 7.15
N ASP A 309 -16.15 13.27 6.97
CA ASP A 309 -15.90 13.90 5.67
C ASP A 309 -15.23 12.96 4.67
N GLU A 310 -14.47 11.97 5.15
CA GLU A 310 -13.82 10.97 4.29
C GLU A 310 -14.83 10.10 3.55
N VAL A 311 -15.92 9.73 4.23
CA VAL A 311 -17.03 8.96 3.64
C VAL A 311 -17.82 9.81 2.65
N ARG A 312 -18.06 11.08 3.00
CA ARG A 312 -18.73 12.03 2.10
C ARG A 312 -17.92 12.23 0.81
N SER A 313 -16.62 12.42 0.93
CA SER A 313 -15.69 12.53 -0.21
C SER A 313 -15.64 11.24 -1.04
N LEU A 314 -15.66 10.06 -0.40
CA LEU A 314 -15.74 8.78 -1.10
C LEU A 314 -17.03 8.67 -1.93
N ARG A 315 -18.19 8.98 -1.34
CA ARG A 315 -19.49 8.97 -2.05
C ARG A 315 -19.49 9.92 -3.25
N GLN A 316 -19.01 11.15 -3.07
CA GLN A 316 -18.91 12.13 -4.14
C GLN A 316 -18.03 11.62 -5.29
N ARG A 317 -16.86 11.06 -4.98
CA ARG A 317 -15.94 10.47 -5.98
C ARG A 317 -16.58 9.32 -6.76
N LEU A 318 -17.27 8.41 -6.08
CA LEU A 318 -18.00 7.32 -6.75
C LEU A 318 -19.13 7.85 -7.64
N ASN A 319 -19.88 8.85 -7.18
CA ASN A 319 -20.95 9.47 -7.96
C ASN A 319 -20.41 10.11 -9.24
N SER A 320 -19.22 10.73 -9.18
CA SER A 320 -18.57 11.34 -10.35
C SER A 320 -18.20 10.34 -11.44
N LEU A 321 -18.01 9.05 -11.12
CA LEU A 321 -17.69 8.01 -12.10
C LEU A 321 -18.92 7.45 -12.83
N VAL A 322 -20.07 7.41 -12.16
CA VAL A 322 -21.29 6.77 -12.70
C VAL A 322 -22.09 7.70 -13.61
N GLY A 323 -21.70 8.99 -13.71
CA GLY A 323 -22.32 9.95 -14.62
C GLY A 323 -23.78 10.23 -14.26
N SER A 324 -24.02 11.02 -13.20
CA SER A 324 -25.26 11.73 -12.83
C SER A 324 -26.65 11.07 -12.96
N ALA A 325 -26.82 9.81 -13.36
CA ALA A 325 -28.13 9.26 -13.70
C ALA A 325 -28.24 7.75 -13.43
N SER A 326 -28.32 7.38 -12.16
CA SER A 326 -29.20 6.32 -11.65
C SER A 326 -28.97 6.24 -10.15
N ASP A 327 -30.02 6.55 -9.40
CA ASP A 327 -30.09 6.51 -7.93
C ASP A 327 -29.41 7.68 -7.20
N ALA A 328 -29.93 8.88 -7.46
CA ALA A 328 -29.96 9.97 -6.47
C ALA A 328 -30.94 9.69 -5.30
N ASP A 329 -31.33 8.43 -5.11
CA ASP A 329 -32.35 7.99 -4.15
C ASP A 329 -31.72 7.34 -2.92
N ALA A 330 -31.25 8.20 -2.02
CA ALA A 330 -31.51 8.09 -0.59
C ALA A 330 -31.14 9.45 0.02
N ALA A 331 -32.13 10.09 0.63
CA ALA A 331 -32.07 11.41 1.22
C ALA A 331 -30.74 11.73 1.92
N GLN A 332 -30.32 12.99 1.77
CA GLN A 332 -29.17 13.69 2.40
C GLN A 332 -28.98 13.50 3.93
N ALA A 333 -29.79 12.69 4.60
CA ALA A 333 -29.58 12.27 5.97
C ALA A 333 -28.52 11.15 6.00
N ASP A 334 -27.43 11.37 6.72
CA ASP A 334 -26.31 10.44 6.88
C ASP A 334 -25.39 10.25 5.64
N ALA A 335 -25.23 11.29 4.82
CA ALA A 335 -24.25 11.29 3.71
C ALA A 335 -22.79 11.12 4.17
N ASP A 336 -22.52 11.35 5.46
CA ASP A 336 -21.25 11.13 6.12
C ASP A 336 -21.11 9.71 6.71
N LEU A 337 -22.16 8.87 6.71
CA LEU A 337 -22.12 7.49 7.19
C LEU A 337 -21.78 6.50 6.08
N TYR A 338 -20.93 5.53 6.38
CA TYR A 338 -20.68 4.37 5.54
C TYR A 338 -21.73 3.31 5.85
N ASP A 339 -22.82 3.32 5.09
CA ASP A 339 -23.95 2.41 5.24
C ASP A 339 -23.80 1.15 4.35
N ALA A 340 -24.78 0.25 4.44
CA ALA A 340 -24.81 -0.96 3.62
C ALA A 340 -24.98 -0.66 2.12
N THR A 341 -25.66 0.44 1.76
CA THR A 341 -25.86 0.86 0.38
C THR A 341 -24.53 1.28 -0.27
N LEU A 342 -23.73 2.09 0.43
CA LEU A 342 -22.39 2.45 0.00
C LEU A 342 -21.47 1.23 -0.08
N ALA A 343 -21.56 0.31 0.89
CA ALA A 343 -20.80 -0.94 0.85
C ALA A 343 -21.09 -1.73 -0.43
N LYS A 344 -22.36 -1.92 -0.81
CA LYS A 344 -22.73 -2.60 -2.07
C LYS A 344 -22.23 -1.89 -3.32
N ARG A 345 -22.26 -0.55 -3.32
CA ARG A 345 -21.69 0.24 -4.43
C ARG A 345 -20.19 0.05 -4.54
N ILE A 346 -19.49 -0.02 -3.41
CA ILE A 346 -18.07 -0.35 -3.36
C ILE A 346 -17.82 -1.78 -3.85
N GLU A 347 -18.62 -2.77 -3.45
CA GLU A 347 -18.51 -4.15 -3.96
C GLU A 347 -18.70 -4.21 -5.48
N GLN A 348 -19.65 -3.46 -6.02
CA GLN A 348 -19.87 -3.36 -7.46
C GLN A 348 -18.66 -2.75 -8.17
N PHE A 349 -18.16 -1.61 -7.67
CA PHE A 349 -16.95 -0.98 -8.18
C PHE A 349 -15.75 -1.93 -8.12
N GLN A 350 -15.58 -2.65 -7.00
CA GLN A 350 -14.51 -3.64 -6.83
C GLN A 350 -14.62 -4.76 -7.87
N ARG A 351 -15.83 -5.28 -8.11
CA ARG A 351 -16.07 -6.32 -9.11
C ARG A 351 -15.78 -5.84 -10.54
N GLU A 352 -16.28 -4.67 -10.91
CA GLU A 352 -16.07 -4.06 -12.24
C GLU A 352 -14.58 -3.82 -12.51
N HIS A 353 -13.85 -3.36 -11.50
CA HIS A 353 -12.43 -3.08 -11.62
C HIS A 353 -11.52 -4.24 -11.28
N ARG A 354 -12.04 -5.45 -10.94
CA ARG A 354 -11.27 -6.66 -10.57
C ARG A 354 -10.41 -6.52 -9.29
N LEU A 355 -10.96 -5.89 -8.26
CA LEU A 355 -10.39 -5.79 -6.92
C LEU A 355 -10.94 -6.90 -6.00
N SER A 356 -10.39 -7.01 -4.79
CA SER A 356 -10.99 -7.83 -3.72
C SER A 356 -12.39 -7.29 -3.40
N VAL A 357 -13.42 -8.13 -3.56
CA VAL A 357 -14.83 -7.74 -3.32
C VAL A 357 -15.14 -7.98 -1.85
N ASP A 358 -14.86 -6.99 -1.02
CA ASP A 358 -15.06 -7.02 0.43
C ASP A 358 -15.96 -5.88 0.95
N GLY A 359 -16.40 -4.99 0.05
CA GLY A 359 -17.24 -3.83 0.41
C GLY A 359 -16.52 -2.80 1.26
N ILE A 360 -15.20 -2.89 1.38
CA ILE A 360 -14.34 -1.99 2.15
C ILE A 360 -13.55 -1.11 1.17
N ALA A 361 -13.66 0.21 1.33
CA ALA A 361 -12.82 1.14 0.59
C ALA A 361 -11.42 1.21 1.23
N GLY A 362 -10.66 0.14 1.05
CA GLY A 362 -9.25 0.02 1.42
C GLY A 362 -8.31 0.76 0.46
N LEU A 363 -7.01 0.62 0.69
CA LEU A 363 -5.96 1.33 -0.04
C LEU A 363 -6.05 1.15 -1.56
N GLN A 364 -6.18 -0.09 -2.04
CA GLN A 364 -6.26 -0.37 -3.48
C GLN A 364 -7.52 0.22 -4.11
N THR A 365 -8.68 0.04 -3.46
CA THR A 365 -9.95 0.63 -3.90
C THR A 365 -9.82 2.14 -4.05
N GLN A 366 -9.22 2.81 -3.07
CA GLN A 366 -9.04 4.27 -3.09
C GLN A 366 -8.06 4.72 -4.17
N ILE A 367 -6.95 4.00 -4.39
CA ILE A 367 -5.99 4.32 -5.45
C ILE A 367 -6.62 4.15 -6.84
N VAL A 368 -7.33 3.04 -7.09
CA VAL A 368 -7.99 2.81 -8.38
C VAL A 368 -9.05 3.87 -8.65
N LEU A 369 -9.87 4.21 -7.64
CA LEU A 369 -10.85 5.29 -7.73
C LEU A 369 -10.19 6.64 -8.08
N ASP A 370 -9.07 6.97 -7.42
CA ASP A 370 -8.27 8.17 -7.71
C ASP A 370 -7.64 8.12 -9.11
N SER A 371 -7.21 6.95 -9.59
CA SER A 371 -6.68 6.76 -10.95
C SER A 371 -7.69 7.06 -12.04
N LEU A 372 -8.95 6.65 -11.84
CA LEU A 372 -10.02 6.86 -12.80
C LEU A 372 -10.41 8.34 -12.89
N LEU A 373 -10.64 8.97 -11.74
CA LEU A 373 -11.02 10.39 -11.66
C LEU A 373 -9.86 11.33 -12.01
N ASN A 374 -8.64 10.93 -11.66
CA ASN A 374 -7.40 11.71 -11.76
C ASN A 374 -7.53 13.20 -11.41
N PRO A 375 -8.14 13.56 -10.27
CA PRO A 375 -8.50 14.93 -9.96
C PRO A 375 -7.27 15.85 -9.78
N THR A 376 -6.11 15.25 -9.46
CA THR A 376 -4.86 15.97 -9.16
C THR A 376 -3.85 15.96 -10.31
N GLY A 377 -4.23 15.42 -11.49
CA GLY A 377 -3.30 15.25 -12.60
C GLY A 377 -2.14 14.30 -12.27
N ALA A 378 -2.40 13.29 -11.44
CA ALA A 378 -1.43 12.30 -11.05
C ALA A 378 -0.83 11.59 -12.28
N PRO A 379 0.48 11.27 -12.26
CA PRO A 379 1.12 10.61 -13.37
C PRO A 379 0.53 9.21 -13.57
N ARG A 380 0.27 8.84 -14.82
CA ARG A 380 -0.33 7.56 -15.21
C ARG A 380 0.73 6.67 -15.85
N LEU A 381 0.60 5.38 -15.61
CA LEU A 381 1.50 4.35 -16.13
C LEU A 381 1.07 3.89 -17.53
N LEU A 382 -0.23 3.83 -17.77
CA LEU A 382 -0.79 3.51 -19.08
C LEU A 382 -0.90 4.80 -19.90
N PRO A 383 -0.64 4.75 -21.22
CA PRO A 383 -0.89 5.88 -22.10
C PRO A 383 -2.36 6.31 -22.01
N ALA A 384 -2.62 7.61 -22.18
CA ALA A 384 -3.99 8.10 -22.25
C ALA A 384 -4.70 7.39 -23.42
N ALA A 385 -5.88 6.84 -23.16
CA ALA A 385 -6.69 6.25 -24.24
C ALA A 385 -6.94 7.33 -25.31
N PRO A 386 -6.78 7.02 -26.60
CA PRO A 386 -7.04 7.98 -27.67
C PRO A 386 -8.48 8.49 -27.56
N SER A 387 -8.66 9.80 -27.66
CA SER A 387 -9.98 10.42 -27.55
C SER A 387 -10.88 9.92 -28.68
N PRO A 388 -12.17 9.63 -28.43
CA PRO A 388 -13.08 9.07 -29.45
C PRO A 388 -13.35 10.00 -30.64
N SER A 389 -12.86 11.26 -30.63
CA SER A 389 -13.01 12.24 -31.70
C SER A 389 -12.08 12.07 -32.89
N GLU A 390 -11.10 11.16 -32.85
CA GLU A 390 -10.11 10.97 -33.94
C GLU A 390 -10.41 9.77 -34.86
N LYS A 391 -11.51 9.02 -34.62
CA LYS A 391 -11.86 7.84 -35.45
C LYS A 391 -12.70 8.12 -36.69
N ASN A 392 -13.09 9.37 -36.97
CA ASN A 392 -13.89 9.71 -38.16
C ASN A 392 -13.10 10.44 -39.27
N GLY A 393 -11.76 10.46 -39.20
CA GLY A 393 -10.93 11.20 -40.13
C GLY A 393 -10.27 10.38 -41.25
N GLU A 394 -10.51 9.08 -41.38
CA GLU A 394 -9.79 8.28 -42.37
C GLU A 394 -10.59 7.08 -42.91
N GLN A 395 -11.59 7.37 -43.73
CA GLN A 395 -12.03 6.50 -44.82
C GLN A 395 -12.20 7.36 -46.08
N THR A 396 -11.11 7.33 -46.85
CA THR A 396 -10.87 7.62 -48.29
C THR A 396 -12.12 7.68 -49.19
N SER A 397 -12.24 8.67 -50.09
CA SER A 397 -11.63 8.69 -51.45
C SER A 397 -11.90 7.46 -52.28
#